data_AF-X1Q2Q4-F1
#
_entry.id   AF-X1Q2Q4-F1
#
_cell.length_a   1.000
_cell.length_b   1.000
_cell.length_c   1.000
_cell.angle_alpha   90.00
_cell.angle_beta   90.00
_cell.angle_gamma   90.00
#
_symmetry.space_group_name_H-M   'P 1'
#
loop_
_entity.id
_entity.type
_entity.pdbx_description
1 polymer ?
#
loop_
_entity_poly.entity_id
_entity_poly.type
_entity_poly.pdbx_seq_one_letter_code
_entity_poly.pdbx_strand_id
1 'polypeptide(L)'
;MIDRTTKVSVTSDWIRRTSQIYLALRDLVNEGNYSALAVRCWPEFQSELNGIAPCAAISWLNETGIPTSCEGDVIGALSMFSAYYVSHVPTTLTDMVALEEKHELVQLWHCGCTSPSWADEMGQALTYHPTLDRTNPPGSPKTGVSSDLVFAPGLVTIIRFSQEIDNLLLMSAEVMRGPTRGYAGTRGWLGNFRINNESLSITDLIETISYYGLVH
;
A
#
# COMPACT_ATOMS: atom_id res chain seq x y z
N MET A 1 -1.66 -3.69 -20.17
CA MET A 1 -0.79 -3.66 -18.97
C MET A 1 -0.52 -2.23 -18.42
N ILE A 2 -1.18 -1.16 -18.91
CA ILE A 2 -0.99 0.25 -18.45
C ILE A 2 -2.35 0.97 -18.29
N ASP A 3 -3.48 0.26 -18.29
CA ASP A 3 -4.78 0.90 -18.60
C ASP A 3 -5.24 1.94 -17.56
N ARG A 4 -4.66 1.92 -16.35
CA ARG A 4 -4.92 2.91 -15.29
C ARG A 4 -3.82 3.95 -15.12
N THR A 5 -2.66 3.82 -15.78
CA THR A 5 -1.57 4.80 -15.64
C THR A 5 -1.83 6.00 -16.55
N THR A 6 -2.08 7.16 -15.94
CA THR A 6 -2.42 8.40 -16.64
C THR A 6 -1.22 9.33 -16.82
N LYS A 7 -0.15 9.14 -16.03
CA LYS A 7 1.05 9.98 -16.08
C LYS A 7 2.32 9.22 -15.72
N VAL A 8 3.41 9.51 -16.43
CA VAL A 8 4.76 9.03 -16.10
C VAL A 8 5.70 10.24 -15.98
N SER A 9 6.29 10.44 -14.81
CA SER A 9 7.12 11.62 -14.48
C SER A 9 8.59 11.27 -14.17
N VAL A 10 8.97 10.02 -14.42
CA VAL A 10 10.33 9.49 -14.20
C VAL A 10 10.99 9.17 -15.54
N THR A 11 12.31 9.03 -15.57
CA THR A 11 13.03 8.64 -16.80
C THR A 11 12.72 7.19 -17.19
N SER A 12 12.93 6.86 -18.46
CA SER A 12 12.79 5.49 -18.97
C SER A 12 13.73 4.50 -18.29
N ASP A 13 14.90 4.94 -17.85
CA ASP A 13 15.84 4.10 -17.09
C ASP A 13 15.24 3.63 -15.76
N TRP A 14 14.57 4.53 -15.03
CA TRP A 14 13.89 4.18 -13.79
C TRP A 14 12.74 3.19 -14.02
N ILE A 15 11.94 3.40 -15.09
CA ILE A 15 10.91 2.43 -15.47
C ILE A 15 11.51 1.07 -15.78
N ARG A 16 12.56 1.01 -16.60
CA ARG A 16 13.26 -0.23 -16.94
C ARG A 16 13.73 -0.98 -15.70
N ARG A 17 14.38 -0.28 -14.77
CA ARG A 17 14.88 -0.86 -13.52
C ARG A 17 13.75 -1.37 -12.62
N THR A 18 12.67 -0.61 -12.47
CA THR A 18 11.46 -1.06 -11.76
C THR A 18 10.85 -2.30 -12.42
N SER A 19 10.78 -2.36 -13.75
CA SER A 19 10.30 -3.55 -14.47
C SER A 19 11.18 -4.77 -14.24
N GLN A 20 12.51 -4.60 -14.19
CA GLN A 20 13.42 -5.70 -13.86
C GLN A 20 13.18 -6.25 -12.45
N ILE A 21 12.94 -5.37 -11.46
CA ILE A 21 12.59 -5.80 -10.10
C ILE A 21 11.25 -6.55 -10.07
N TYR A 22 10.23 -6.04 -10.76
CA TYR A 22 8.94 -6.73 -10.87
C TYR A 22 9.11 -8.15 -11.43
N LEU A 23 9.82 -8.28 -12.56
CA LEU A 23 10.06 -9.57 -13.20
C LEU A 23 10.84 -10.52 -12.29
N ALA A 24 11.91 -10.04 -11.65
CA ALA A 24 12.72 -10.86 -10.75
C ALA A 24 11.92 -11.37 -9.54
N LEU A 25 11.09 -10.52 -8.92
CA LEU A 25 10.24 -10.92 -7.80
C LEU A 25 9.13 -11.89 -8.24
N ARG A 26 8.53 -11.68 -9.42
CA ARG A 26 7.54 -12.59 -9.99
C ARG A 26 8.15 -13.95 -10.31
N ASP A 27 9.34 -13.98 -10.90
CA ASP A 27 10.03 -15.22 -11.24
C ASP A 27 10.43 -15.98 -9.97
N LEU A 28 10.88 -15.28 -8.92
CA LEU A 28 11.13 -15.87 -7.59
C LEU A 28 9.86 -16.53 -7.00
N VAL A 29 8.71 -15.87 -7.14
CA VAL A 29 7.40 -16.43 -6.72
C VAL A 29 7.09 -17.72 -7.45
N ASN A 30 7.29 -17.75 -8.77
CA ASN A 30 7.02 -18.93 -9.59
C ASN A 30 8.00 -20.08 -9.29
N GLU A 31 9.28 -19.79 -9.16
CA GLU A 31 10.33 -20.79 -8.87
C GLU A 31 10.17 -21.41 -7.48
N GLY A 32 9.82 -20.59 -6.49
CA GLY A 32 9.61 -21.02 -5.11
C GLY A 32 8.20 -21.54 -4.80
N ASN A 33 7.25 -21.43 -5.74
CA ASN A 33 5.81 -21.64 -5.51
C ASN A 33 5.28 -20.87 -4.28
N TYR A 34 5.66 -19.60 -4.15
CA TYR A 34 5.23 -18.75 -3.03
C TYR A 34 3.85 -18.16 -3.28
N SER A 35 2.99 -18.14 -2.25
CA SER A 35 1.64 -17.55 -2.38
C SER A 35 1.61 -16.03 -2.14
N ALA A 36 2.62 -15.50 -1.48
CA ALA A 36 2.75 -14.09 -1.14
C ALA A 36 4.21 -13.74 -0.84
N LEU A 37 4.52 -12.45 -0.83
CA LEU A 37 5.84 -11.92 -0.49
C LEU A 37 5.76 -10.86 0.60
N ALA A 38 6.77 -10.81 1.45
CA ALA A 38 7.05 -9.66 2.31
C ALA A 38 8.40 -9.07 1.91
N VAL A 39 8.38 -7.96 1.19
CA VAL A 39 9.59 -7.39 0.61
C VAL A 39 10.16 -6.34 1.54
N ARG A 40 11.32 -6.63 2.13
CA ARG A 40 12.14 -5.61 2.78
C ARG A 40 12.66 -4.64 1.72
N CYS A 41 11.91 -3.57 1.51
CA CYS A 41 12.12 -2.63 0.41
C CYS A 41 13.27 -1.63 0.65
N TRP A 42 13.80 -1.58 1.87
CA TRP A 42 14.97 -0.79 2.27
C TRP A 42 15.71 -1.50 3.42
N PRO A 43 17.03 -1.31 3.59
CA PRO A 43 17.90 -0.39 2.85
C PRO A 43 18.51 -0.95 1.55
N GLU A 44 18.46 -2.26 1.29
CA GLU A 44 19.31 -2.90 0.27
C GLU A 44 19.02 -2.43 -1.15
N PHE A 45 17.75 -2.15 -1.49
CA PHE A 45 17.41 -1.58 -2.80
C PHE A 45 18.05 -0.20 -3.02
N GLN A 46 18.31 0.54 -1.94
CA GLN A 46 18.94 1.84 -2.02
C GLN A 46 20.47 1.71 -2.08
N SER A 47 21.05 0.95 -1.15
CA SER A 47 22.51 0.83 -1.02
C SER A 47 23.14 -0.02 -2.12
N GLU A 48 22.52 -1.16 -2.47
CA GLU A 48 23.10 -2.15 -3.38
C GLU A 48 22.58 -2.02 -4.81
N LEU A 49 21.39 -1.43 -5.00
CA LEU A 49 20.74 -1.30 -6.32
C LEU A 49 20.62 0.15 -6.77
N ASN A 50 21.56 1.00 -6.37
CA ASN A 50 21.71 2.40 -6.82
C ASN A 50 20.43 3.25 -6.65
N GLY A 51 19.85 3.26 -5.44
CA GLY A 51 18.73 4.14 -5.08
C GLY A 51 17.36 3.69 -5.62
N ILE A 52 17.13 2.38 -5.82
CA ILE A 52 15.79 1.90 -6.19
C ILE A 52 14.84 1.96 -5.00
N ALA A 53 13.60 2.35 -5.28
CA ALA A 53 12.44 1.97 -4.47
C ALA A 53 11.66 0.91 -5.24
N PRO A 54 11.40 -0.27 -4.67
CA PRO A 54 10.62 -1.30 -5.36
C PRO A 54 9.11 -1.05 -5.30
N CYS A 55 8.64 0.05 -4.70
CA CYS A 55 7.23 0.29 -4.42
C CYS A 55 6.33 0.19 -5.66
N ALA A 56 6.73 0.79 -6.79
CA ALA A 56 5.98 0.63 -8.03
C ALA A 56 6.02 -0.81 -8.58
N ALA A 57 7.09 -1.58 -8.36
CA ALA A 57 7.13 -2.99 -8.72
C ALA A 57 6.18 -3.82 -7.83
N ILE A 58 6.15 -3.54 -6.53
CA ILE A 58 5.22 -4.14 -5.56
C ILE A 58 3.77 -3.82 -5.94
N SER A 59 3.48 -2.58 -6.33
CA SER A 59 2.16 -2.16 -6.85
C SER A 59 1.70 -3.04 -8.01
N TRP A 60 2.59 -3.37 -8.95
CA TRP A 60 2.27 -4.26 -10.06
C TRP A 60 2.17 -5.74 -9.68
N LEU A 61 2.93 -6.21 -8.68
CA LEU A 61 2.74 -7.57 -8.14
C LEU A 61 1.34 -7.71 -7.54
N ASN A 62 0.92 -6.73 -6.72
CA ASN A 62 -0.43 -6.71 -6.14
C ASN A 62 -1.52 -6.69 -7.22
N GLU A 63 -1.34 -5.91 -8.29
CA GLU A 63 -2.27 -5.87 -9.44
C GLU A 63 -2.39 -7.19 -10.18
N THR A 64 -1.29 -7.93 -10.27
CA THR A 64 -1.26 -9.20 -10.98
C THR A 64 -1.63 -10.39 -10.09
N GLY A 65 -2.19 -10.12 -8.90
CA GLY A 65 -2.69 -11.15 -8.00
C GLY A 65 -1.62 -11.85 -7.19
N ILE A 66 -0.48 -11.19 -6.96
CA ILE A 66 0.60 -11.67 -6.09
C ILE A 66 0.66 -10.75 -4.86
N PRO A 67 -0.05 -11.10 -3.76
CA PRO A 67 -0.04 -10.33 -2.53
C PRO A 67 1.40 -10.09 -2.05
N THR A 68 1.81 -8.83 -2.04
CA THR A 68 3.17 -8.42 -1.71
C THR A 68 3.12 -7.24 -0.75
N SER A 69 3.51 -7.46 0.50
CA SER A 69 3.64 -6.40 1.49
C SER A 69 4.96 -5.66 1.34
N CYS A 70 4.95 -4.39 1.77
CA CYS A 70 6.14 -3.56 1.84
C CYS A 70 6.87 -3.76 3.17
N GLU A 71 8.08 -3.20 3.29
CA GLU A 71 8.86 -3.08 4.53
C GLU A 71 9.19 -4.39 5.26
N GLY A 72 9.04 -5.52 4.57
CA GLY A 72 9.25 -6.85 5.15
C GLY A 72 8.16 -7.26 6.14
N ASP A 73 6.97 -6.64 6.09
CA ASP A 73 5.86 -6.99 6.97
C ASP A 73 5.25 -8.36 6.60
N VAL A 74 5.75 -9.42 7.23
CA VAL A 74 5.29 -10.81 7.02
C VAL A 74 3.83 -10.99 7.44
N ILE A 75 3.40 -10.34 8.53
CA ILE A 75 2.01 -10.43 9.02
C ILE A 75 1.07 -9.64 8.11
N GLY A 76 1.56 -8.55 7.54
CA GLY A 76 0.89 -7.79 6.48
C GLY A 76 0.72 -8.63 5.22
N ALA A 77 1.77 -9.34 4.79
CA ALA A 77 1.69 -10.25 3.65
C ALA A 77 0.67 -11.37 3.89
N LEU A 78 0.64 -11.95 5.10
CA LEU A 78 -0.36 -12.95 5.48
C LEU A 78 -1.77 -12.37 5.44
N SER A 79 -1.98 -11.17 5.99
CA SER A 79 -3.28 -10.49 6.01
C SER A 79 -3.78 -10.19 4.59
N MET A 80 -2.90 -9.63 3.75
CA MET A 80 -3.16 -9.38 2.32
C MET A 80 -3.47 -10.68 1.58
N PHE A 81 -2.69 -11.73 1.79
CA PHE A 81 -2.92 -13.04 1.18
C PHE A 81 -4.28 -13.62 1.56
N SER A 82 -4.64 -13.60 2.85
CA SER A 82 -5.94 -14.10 3.32
C SER A 82 -7.12 -13.34 2.67
N ALA A 83 -7.05 -12.01 2.58
CA ALA A 83 -8.07 -11.23 1.89
C ALA A 83 -8.12 -11.52 0.38
N TYR A 84 -6.96 -11.63 -0.28
CA TYR A 84 -6.90 -11.97 -1.70
C TYR A 84 -7.45 -13.36 -1.99
N TYR A 85 -7.13 -14.35 -1.14
CA TYR A 85 -7.56 -15.74 -1.32
C TYR A 85 -9.09 -15.88 -1.28
N VAL A 86 -9.76 -15.06 -0.47
CA VAL A 86 -11.23 -15.07 -0.36
C VAL A 86 -11.90 -14.22 -1.45
N SER A 87 -11.35 -13.05 -1.75
CA SER A 87 -11.99 -12.06 -2.63
C SER A 87 -11.61 -12.17 -4.11
N HIS A 88 -10.40 -12.70 -4.39
CA HIS A 88 -9.72 -12.61 -5.69
C HIS A 88 -9.56 -11.18 -6.22
N VAL A 89 -9.62 -10.17 -5.34
CA VAL A 89 -9.45 -8.74 -5.65
C VAL A 89 -8.09 -8.29 -5.12
N PRO A 90 -7.31 -7.47 -5.88
CA PRO A 90 -6.03 -6.94 -5.42
C PRO A 90 -6.12 -6.30 -4.04
N THR A 91 -5.20 -6.67 -3.15
CA THR A 91 -5.10 -6.13 -1.78
C THR A 91 -3.97 -5.13 -1.66
N THR A 92 -3.99 -4.32 -0.61
CA THR A 92 -2.89 -3.39 -0.32
C THR A 92 -2.60 -3.31 1.17
N LEU A 93 -1.35 -2.95 1.49
CA LEU A 93 -0.90 -2.59 2.83
C LEU A 93 -0.87 -1.05 2.92
N THR A 94 -1.38 -0.52 4.02
CA THR A 94 -1.39 0.92 4.31
C THR A 94 -1.30 1.17 5.80
N ASP A 95 -0.72 2.30 6.16
CA ASP A 95 -0.62 2.78 7.51
C ASP A 95 -1.75 3.79 7.79
N MET A 96 -2.22 3.85 9.04
CA MET A 96 -3.05 4.94 9.51
C MET A 96 -2.18 6.16 9.82
N VAL A 97 -2.29 7.23 9.03
CA VAL A 97 -1.37 8.38 9.11
C VAL A 97 -2.00 9.67 9.64
N ALA A 98 -3.32 9.79 9.60
CA ALA A 98 -4.03 10.95 10.14
C ALA A 98 -5.47 10.61 10.53
N LEU A 99 -6.03 11.40 11.45
CA LEU A 99 -7.41 11.32 11.90
C LEU A 99 -8.12 12.65 11.61
N GLU A 100 -9.39 12.58 11.25
CA GLU A 100 -10.29 13.72 11.15
C GLU A 100 -11.53 13.41 11.98
N GLU A 101 -11.57 13.97 13.19
CA GLU A 101 -12.56 13.60 14.21
C GLU A 101 -13.98 14.05 13.83
N LYS A 102 -14.13 15.20 13.14
CA LYS A 102 -15.45 15.80 12.90
C LYS A 102 -16.34 14.94 12.01
N HIS A 103 -15.75 14.26 11.02
CA HIS A 103 -16.46 13.39 10.09
C HIS A 103 -16.10 11.91 10.28
N GLU A 104 -15.43 11.58 11.39
CA GLU A 104 -14.98 10.23 11.72
C GLU A 104 -14.20 9.54 10.58
N LEU A 105 -13.20 10.26 10.03
CA LEU A 105 -12.34 9.73 8.96
C LEU A 105 -10.92 9.40 9.42
N VAL A 106 -10.38 8.31 8.90
CA VAL A 106 -8.97 7.93 9.02
C VAL A 106 -8.30 8.01 7.66
N GLN A 107 -7.16 8.69 7.57
CA GLN A 107 -6.35 8.67 6.38
C GLN A 107 -5.44 7.45 6.38
N LEU A 108 -5.60 6.62 5.36
CA LEU A 108 -4.69 5.53 5.05
C LEU A 108 -3.68 5.98 4.00
N TRP A 109 -2.42 5.60 4.18
CA TRP A 109 -1.35 5.93 3.25
C TRP A 109 -0.27 4.85 3.20
N HIS A 110 0.39 4.72 2.06
CA HIS A 110 1.68 4.04 1.94
C HIS A 110 2.52 4.69 0.83
N CYS A 111 3.82 4.44 0.84
CA CYS A 111 4.80 4.97 -0.11
C CYS A 111 4.66 4.55 -1.59
N GLY A 112 3.58 3.86 -1.98
CA GLY A 112 3.24 3.59 -3.39
C GLY A 112 3.25 2.13 -3.81
N CYS A 113 2.90 1.21 -2.91
CA CYS A 113 2.81 -0.24 -3.15
C CYS A 113 1.40 -0.73 -3.50
N THR A 114 0.40 0.16 -3.54
CA THR A 114 -0.99 -0.21 -3.86
C THR A 114 -1.19 -0.44 -5.36
N SER A 115 -1.98 -1.46 -5.69
CA SER A 115 -2.47 -1.81 -7.02
C SER A 115 -3.04 -0.61 -7.82
N PRO A 116 -2.74 -0.46 -9.12
CA PRO A 116 -3.36 0.59 -9.95
C PRO A 116 -4.88 0.48 -10.09
N SER A 117 -5.46 -0.72 -9.95
CA SER A 117 -6.92 -0.95 -9.94
C SER A 117 -7.65 -0.27 -8.78
N TRP A 118 -6.95 0.06 -7.70
CA TRP A 118 -7.51 0.84 -6.59
C TRP A 118 -7.65 2.33 -6.91
N ALA A 119 -7.02 2.84 -7.97
CA ALA A 119 -7.09 4.26 -8.28
C ALA A 119 -8.52 4.72 -8.58
N ASP A 120 -8.85 5.95 -8.18
CA ASP A 120 -10.06 6.67 -8.60
C ASP A 120 -10.04 7.00 -10.11
N GLU A 121 -10.98 7.83 -10.59
CA GLU A 121 -11.03 8.23 -11.99
C GLU A 121 -9.79 8.97 -12.50
N MET A 122 -8.94 9.51 -11.62
CA MET A 122 -7.70 10.18 -12.00
C MET A 122 -6.58 9.20 -12.36
N GLY A 123 -6.75 7.93 -11.99
CA GLY A 123 -5.81 6.86 -12.26
C GLY A 123 -4.50 6.97 -11.48
N GLN A 124 -3.50 6.24 -11.96
CA GLN A 124 -2.17 6.14 -11.35
C GLN A 124 -1.17 7.06 -12.07
N ALA A 125 -0.37 7.77 -11.30
CA ALA A 125 0.84 8.41 -11.80
C ALA A 125 2.10 7.66 -11.33
N LEU A 126 3.01 7.35 -12.24
CA LEU A 126 4.34 6.84 -11.90
C LEU A 126 5.27 8.04 -11.67
N THR A 127 5.67 8.25 -10.41
CA THR A 127 6.47 9.40 -9.97
C THR A 127 7.72 8.98 -9.23
N TYR A 128 8.66 9.90 -9.04
CA TYR A 128 9.78 9.68 -8.13
C TYR A 128 9.27 9.39 -6.71
N HIS A 129 10.02 8.58 -5.97
CA HIS A 129 9.56 8.10 -4.67
C HIS A 129 9.45 9.25 -3.65
N PRO A 130 8.32 9.35 -2.90
CA PRO A 130 7.99 10.56 -2.15
C PRO A 130 8.80 10.78 -0.86
N THR A 131 9.48 9.74 -0.35
CA THR A 131 10.21 9.79 0.93
C THR A 131 11.72 9.62 0.81
N LEU A 132 12.19 9.05 -0.30
CA LEU A 132 13.55 8.51 -0.44
C LEU A 132 14.62 9.61 -0.43
N ASP A 133 14.33 10.73 -1.09
CA ASP A 133 15.26 11.84 -1.25
C ASP A 133 15.02 12.98 -0.26
N ARG A 134 14.18 12.79 0.78
CA ARG A 134 13.78 13.89 1.70
C ARG A 134 14.95 14.48 2.50
N THR A 135 15.97 13.67 2.77
CA THR A 135 17.18 14.09 3.49
C THR A 135 18.29 14.56 2.55
N ASN A 136 18.10 14.45 1.23
CA ASN A 136 19.11 14.85 0.26
C ASN A 136 19.14 16.39 0.11
N PRO A 137 20.31 16.98 -0.19
CA PRO A 137 20.42 18.41 -0.44
C PRO A 137 19.43 18.89 -1.53
N PRO A 138 18.88 20.11 -1.44
CA PRO A 138 18.04 20.68 -2.49
C PRO A 138 18.73 20.61 -3.86
N GLY A 139 18.00 20.14 -4.88
CA GLY A 139 18.53 19.97 -6.24
C GLY A 139 19.23 18.63 -6.51
N SER A 140 19.35 17.76 -5.50
CA SER A 140 19.85 16.40 -5.72
C SER A 140 18.96 15.63 -6.70
N PRO A 141 19.54 14.75 -7.55
CA PRO A 141 18.75 13.88 -8.42
C PRO A 141 17.74 13.06 -7.59
N LYS A 142 16.51 12.97 -8.10
CA LYS A 142 15.47 12.14 -7.47
C LYS A 142 15.64 10.69 -7.86
N THR A 143 15.27 9.79 -6.95
CA THR A 143 15.49 8.35 -7.10
C THR A 143 14.23 7.53 -6.82
N GLY A 144 14.23 6.30 -7.35
CA GLY A 144 13.14 5.34 -7.18
C GLY A 144 11.85 5.70 -7.92
N VAL A 145 10.96 4.72 -8.04
CA VAL A 145 9.64 4.89 -8.66
C VAL A 145 8.57 4.46 -7.67
N SER A 146 7.54 5.28 -7.53
CA SER A 146 6.37 5.04 -6.68
C SER A 146 5.10 5.14 -7.53
N SER A 147 4.11 4.34 -7.15
CA SER A 147 2.72 4.53 -7.57
C SER A 147 2.12 5.69 -6.77
N ASP A 148 1.73 6.78 -7.43
CA ASP A 148 0.92 7.85 -6.85
C ASP A 148 -0.54 7.71 -7.29
N LEU A 149 -1.44 7.41 -6.37
CA LEU A 149 -2.89 7.30 -6.64
C LEU A 149 -3.73 7.63 -5.39
N VAL A 150 -4.99 7.96 -5.63
CA VAL A 150 -6.03 8.09 -4.61
C VAL A 150 -6.99 6.91 -4.77
N PHE A 151 -7.43 6.33 -3.66
CA PHE A 151 -8.36 5.21 -3.68
C PHE A 151 -9.72 5.61 -4.24
N ALA A 152 -10.27 4.77 -5.12
CA ALA A 152 -11.61 4.91 -5.64
C ALA A 152 -12.64 4.82 -4.49
N PRO A 153 -13.70 5.65 -4.50
CA PRO A 153 -14.78 5.53 -3.53
C PRO A 153 -15.44 4.15 -3.57
N GLY A 154 -15.78 3.60 -2.41
CA GLY A 154 -16.44 2.31 -2.31
C GLY A 154 -16.20 1.57 -1.00
N LEU A 155 -16.91 0.45 -0.84
CA LEU A 155 -16.77 -0.42 0.33
C LEU A 155 -15.43 -1.16 0.31
N VAL A 156 -14.79 -1.23 1.47
CA VAL A 156 -13.55 -1.96 1.67
C VAL A 156 -13.63 -2.83 2.92
N THR A 157 -12.81 -3.87 2.95
CA THR A 157 -12.59 -4.71 4.12
C THR A 157 -11.18 -4.50 4.62
N ILE A 158 -11.04 -4.22 5.91
CA ILE A 158 -9.74 -4.13 6.58
C ILE A 158 -9.53 -5.43 7.34
N ILE A 159 -8.37 -6.03 7.14
CA ILE A 159 -7.94 -7.27 7.79
C ILE A 159 -6.54 -7.07 8.38
N ARG A 160 -6.34 -7.47 9.63
CA ARG A 160 -5.02 -7.50 10.26
C ARG A 160 -4.93 -8.61 11.29
N PHE A 161 -4.00 -9.54 11.10
CA PHE A 161 -3.60 -10.47 12.16
C PHE A 161 -2.77 -9.75 13.23
N SER A 162 -2.91 -10.17 14.49
CA SER A 162 -1.98 -9.77 15.56
C SER A 162 -0.58 -10.31 15.31
N GLN A 163 0.43 -9.79 16.02
CA GLN A 163 1.82 -10.24 15.85
C GLN A 163 2.00 -11.75 16.14
N GLU A 164 1.31 -12.25 17.18
CA GLU A 164 1.32 -13.67 17.56
C GLU A 164 0.33 -14.52 16.73
N ILE A 165 -0.44 -13.91 15.83
CA ILE A 165 -1.42 -14.56 14.94
C ILE A 165 -2.54 -15.28 15.73
N ASP A 166 -2.80 -14.85 16.95
CA ASP A 166 -3.84 -15.39 17.84
C ASP A 166 -5.17 -14.61 17.75
N ASN A 167 -5.14 -13.41 17.18
CA ASN A 167 -6.28 -12.52 17.02
C ASN A 167 -6.35 -11.98 15.58
N LEU A 168 -7.57 -11.70 15.12
CA LEU A 168 -7.85 -11.13 13.81
C LEU A 168 -8.74 -9.89 13.97
N LEU A 169 -8.23 -8.74 13.54
CA LEU A 169 -9.06 -7.58 13.29
C LEU A 169 -9.71 -7.71 11.93
N LEU A 170 -11.04 -7.71 11.90
CA LEU A 170 -11.83 -7.73 10.68
C LEU A 170 -12.94 -6.69 10.77
N MET A 171 -12.93 -5.72 9.86
CA MET A 171 -13.94 -4.67 9.80
C MET A 171 -14.24 -4.26 8.37
N SER A 172 -15.43 -3.69 8.15
CA SER A 172 -15.75 -2.99 6.91
C SER A 172 -15.64 -1.48 7.10
N ALA A 173 -15.30 -0.78 6.03
CA ALA A 173 -15.30 0.68 5.97
C ALA A 173 -15.67 1.13 4.55
N GLU A 174 -15.79 2.44 4.36
CA GLU A 174 -16.03 3.04 3.05
C GLU A 174 -14.91 4.03 2.74
N VAL A 175 -14.36 3.97 1.52
CA VAL A 175 -13.47 5.00 0.99
C VAL A 175 -14.33 6.23 0.67
N MET A 176 -14.05 7.32 1.36
CA MET A 176 -14.82 8.55 1.32
C MET A 176 -13.94 9.73 0.93
N ARG A 177 -14.59 10.84 0.55
CA ARG A 177 -13.88 12.10 0.30
C ARG A 177 -13.46 12.72 1.63
N GLY A 178 -12.16 12.84 1.85
CA GLY A 178 -11.61 13.54 3.03
C GLY A 178 -11.33 15.03 2.82
N PRO A 179 -10.83 15.72 3.86
CA PRO A 179 -10.56 17.16 3.86
C PRO A 179 -9.42 17.57 2.93
N THR A 180 -8.52 16.64 2.60
CA THR A 180 -7.36 16.88 1.72
C THR A 180 -7.15 15.70 0.76
N ARG A 181 -6.37 15.91 -0.30
CA ARG A 181 -5.91 14.84 -1.22
C ARG A 181 -5.00 13.81 -0.53
N GLY A 182 -4.40 14.14 0.61
CA GLY A 182 -3.40 13.32 1.30
C GLY A 182 -1.97 13.43 0.75
N TYR A 183 -1.06 12.65 1.33
CA TYR A 183 0.37 12.65 1.02
C TYR A 183 0.70 11.95 -0.31
N ALA A 184 1.76 12.37 -1.01
CA ALA A 184 2.21 11.68 -2.23
C ALA A 184 2.55 10.21 -1.96
N GLY A 185 2.19 9.31 -2.88
CA GLY A 185 2.14 7.85 -2.68
C GLY A 185 0.73 7.31 -2.91
N THR A 186 0.35 6.22 -2.26
CA THR A 186 -1.01 5.65 -2.36
C THR A 186 -1.82 5.98 -1.14
N ARG A 187 -3.06 6.47 -1.28
CA ARG A 187 -3.87 6.91 -0.13
C ARG A 187 -5.37 6.87 -0.35
N GLY A 188 -6.10 6.91 0.76
CA GLY A 188 -7.53 7.19 0.79
C GLY A 188 -7.95 7.63 2.19
N TRP A 189 -9.12 8.26 2.27
CA TRP A 189 -9.79 8.49 3.55
C TRP A 189 -10.87 7.44 3.72
N LEU A 190 -10.91 6.80 4.88
CA LEU A 190 -11.91 5.81 5.21
C LEU A 190 -12.79 6.34 6.34
N GLY A 191 -14.09 6.04 6.26
CA GLY A 191 -15.08 6.31 7.29
C GLY A 191 -16.10 5.18 7.36
N ASN A 192 -17.19 5.40 8.09
CA ASN A 192 -18.29 4.44 8.23
C ASN A 192 -17.81 3.04 8.69
N PHE A 193 -16.86 3.00 9.64
CA PHE A 193 -16.28 1.77 10.15
C PHE A 193 -17.33 0.89 10.83
N ARG A 194 -17.27 -0.43 10.60
CA ARG A 194 -18.15 -1.40 11.24
C ARG A 194 -17.45 -2.70 11.59
N ILE A 195 -17.71 -3.23 12.78
CA ILE A 195 -17.38 -4.59 13.21
C ILE A 195 -18.69 -5.31 13.49
N ASN A 196 -18.87 -6.53 12.98
CA ASN A 196 -20.10 -7.32 13.15
C ASN A 196 -21.39 -6.55 12.78
N ASN A 197 -21.34 -5.72 11.74
CA ASN A 197 -22.40 -4.80 11.29
C ASN A 197 -22.78 -3.67 12.28
N GLU A 198 -22.08 -3.53 13.38
CA GLU A 198 -22.25 -2.42 14.33
C GLU A 198 -21.29 -1.28 13.97
N SER A 199 -21.77 -0.04 14.07
CA SER A 199 -20.95 1.15 13.80
C SER A 199 -19.86 1.29 14.86
N LEU A 200 -18.66 1.65 14.42
CA LEU A 200 -17.50 1.87 15.26
C LEU A 200 -17.06 3.33 15.14
N SER A 201 -16.95 4.04 16.26
CA SER A 201 -16.37 5.38 16.26
C SER A 201 -14.86 5.32 16.05
N ILE A 202 -14.22 6.44 15.68
CA ILE A 202 -12.75 6.49 15.61
C ILE A 202 -12.12 6.23 16.98
N THR A 203 -12.74 6.71 18.06
CA THR A 203 -12.24 6.46 19.42
C THR A 203 -12.22 4.98 19.73
N ASP A 204 -13.33 4.28 19.48
CA ASP A 204 -13.43 2.83 19.72
C ASP A 204 -12.44 2.04 18.84
N LEU A 205 -12.21 2.50 17.59
CA LEU A 205 -11.23 1.92 16.68
C LEU A 205 -9.81 2.04 17.24
N ILE A 206 -9.41 3.23 17.69
CA ILE A 206 -8.08 3.47 18.25
C ILE A 206 -7.88 2.68 19.54
N GLU A 207 -8.88 2.66 20.41
CA GLU A 207 -8.86 1.88 21.65
C GLU A 207 -8.68 0.39 21.35
N THR A 208 -9.44 -0.14 20.38
CA THR A 208 -9.33 -1.54 19.94
C THR A 208 -7.93 -1.86 19.42
N ILE A 209 -7.41 -1.07 18.49
CA ILE A 209 -6.08 -1.27 17.90
C ILE A 209 -4.99 -1.21 18.98
N SER A 210 -5.10 -0.25 19.90
CA SER A 210 -4.14 -0.04 20.99
C SER A 210 -4.17 -1.18 22.01
N TYR A 211 -5.37 -1.63 22.40
CA TYR A 211 -5.55 -2.68 23.39
C TYR A 211 -4.99 -4.03 22.92
N TYR A 212 -5.20 -4.38 21.65
CA TYR A 212 -4.73 -5.63 21.07
C TYR A 212 -3.31 -5.56 20.49
N GLY A 213 -2.62 -4.43 20.64
CA GLY A 213 -1.24 -4.26 20.17
C GLY A 213 -1.09 -4.43 18.65
N LEU A 214 -2.13 -4.05 17.89
CA LEU A 214 -2.07 -4.13 16.44
C LEU A 214 -1.10 -3.04 15.94
N VAL A 215 -0.06 -3.48 15.25
CA VAL A 215 0.97 -2.61 14.68
C VAL A 215 0.38 -1.77 13.54
N HIS A 216 0.80 -0.52 13.49
CA HIS A 216 0.40 0.51 12.52
C HIS A 216 0.82 0.15 11.10
#